data_AF-A0A1I8FEZ0-F1
#
_entry.id   AF-A0A1I8FEZ0-F1
#
_cell.length_a   1.000
_cell.length_b   1.000
_cell.length_c   1.000
_cell.angle_alpha   90.00
_cell.angle_beta   90.00
_cell.angle_gamma   90.00
#
_symmetry.space_group_name_H-M   'P 1'
#
loop_
_entity.id
_entity.type
_entity.pdbx_description
1 polymer ?
#
loop_
_entity_poly.entity_id
_entity_poly.type
_entity_poly.pdbx_seq_one_letter_code
_entity_poly.pdbx_strand_id
1 'polypeptide(L)'
;GRLSAEERHCANRARAPRGFPASGLLRDREATKSTWSAMSFASSRILLAIRQTRLATSRLLSDYATTRSNLAINKDTRVICQGFTGKQGTFHSTQAIEYGTRMVGGVSPGKGGQTHLNLPVFNTVSEARKATQCDATVIYVPAPFAAAAIHEALDAEVPLIVCITEGIPQHDMVRVRRRLSQQTKSRLVGPNCPGVIAPGQCKIGIMPGHIHKPGKIGIVSRSGTLTYEAVHQTTVTDLGQTLCVGIAATRSTARISDIPEGPQHRGHRPYWRDRRPSRGKRGRNYLREHNTGPDAKPVVSFIAGVTAPPGRRMGHAGAIIAGGKGGAKEKIAALESAGVVVSKSPAQMGQLMLAEMKRLGKA
;
A
#
# COMPACT_ATOMS: atom_id res chain seq x y z
N GLY A 1 -45.74 31.77 25.00
CA GLY A 1 -45.76 31.24 23.62
C GLY A 1 -46.50 29.92 23.63
N ARG A 2 -47.30 29.66 22.58
CA ARG A 2 -48.08 28.41 22.38
C ARG A 2 -47.17 27.19 22.20
N LEU A 3 -47.58 25.93 22.39
CA LEU A 3 -48.58 25.25 23.25
C LEU A 3 -48.29 23.73 23.10
N SER A 4 -48.72 22.90 24.04
CA SER A 4 -48.53 21.44 24.00
C SER A 4 -49.85 20.67 24.11
N ALA A 5 -49.88 19.50 23.46
CA ALA A 5 -50.81 18.38 23.67
C ALA A 5 -52.26 18.48 23.13
N GLU A 6 -52.88 17.28 23.03
CA GLU A 6 -54.28 16.91 22.72
C GLU A 6 -54.72 17.19 21.26
N GLU A 7 -55.04 16.21 20.40
CA GLU A 7 -55.88 14.99 20.50
C GLU A 7 -57.34 15.21 20.91
N ARG A 8 -58.27 15.10 19.94
CA ARG A 8 -59.50 14.25 19.92
C ARG A 8 -60.67 14.88 19.16
N HIS A 9 -60.98 14.36 17.97
CA HIS A 9 -62.31 13.88 17.50
C HIS A 9 -62.19 13.60 15.97
N CYS A 10 -62.45 12.41 15.41
CA CYS A 10 -63.58 11.48 15.56
C CYS A 10 -64.90 12.16 15.10
N ALA A 11 -65.57 11.78 14.01
CA ALA A 11 -65.85 10.44 13.49
C ALA A 11 -66.53 10.48 12.10
N ASN A 12 -66.65 9.30 11.46
CA ASN A 12 -67.73 8.90 10.54
C ASN A 12 -67.86 9.64 9.18
N ARG A 13 -68.15 9.01 8.03
CA ARG A 13 -68.61 7.66 7.56
C ARG A 13 -67.93 7.44 6.18
N ALA A 14 -67.89 6.30 5.47
CA ALA A 14 -68.15 4.86 5.61
C ALA A 14 -67.49 4.19 4.35
N ARG A 15 -67.42 2.88 4.07
CA ARG A 15 -67.93 1.62 4.65
C ARG A 15 -66.93 0.50 4.29
N ALA A 16 -67.06 -0.69 4.87
CA ALA A 16 -66.38 -1.94 4.47
C ALA A 16 -67.46 -2.96 3.97
N PRO A 17 -67.22 -4.25 3.63
CA PRO A 17 -65.97 -5.04 3.74
C PRO A 17 -65.67 -6.05 2.60
N ARG A 18 -64.73 -6.96 2.90
CA ARG A 18 -64.22 -8.16 2.20
C ARG A 18 -65.29 -9.12 1.61
N GLY A 19 -64.92 -9.86 0.56
CA GLY A 19 -65.58 -11.11 0.14
C GLY A 19 -64.98 -11.81 -1.09
N PHE A 20 -64.30 -12.95 -0.90
CA PHE A 20 -64.22 -14.06 -1.89
C PHE A 20 -65.58 -14.82 -1.85
N PRO A 21 -65.99 -15.64 -2.85
CA PRO A 21 -65.15 -16.59 -3.58
C PRO A 21 -65.45 -16.75 -5.09
N ALA A 22 -64.83 -17.78 -5.70
CA ALA A 22 -65.01 -18.16 -7.09
C ALA A 22 -66.29 -18.98 -7.32
N SER A 23 -66.98 -18.71 -8.45
CA SER A 23 -67.81 -19.70 -9.14
C SER A 23 -67.93 -19.34 -10.63
N GLY A 24 -67.28 -20.14 -11.47
CA GLY A 24 -67.25 -20.03 -12.95
C GLY A 24 -66.78 -21.34 -13.57
N LEU A 25 -67.20 -22.44 -12.95
CA LEU A 25 -67.00 -23.82 -13.40
C LEU A 25 -68.16 -24.21 -14.32
N LEU A 26 -68.08 -25.43 -14.90
CA LEU A 26 -68.98 -26.06 -15.88
C LEU A 26 -68.60 -25.69 -17.34
N ARG A 27 -68.40 -26.61 -18.28
CA ARG A 27 -68.29 -28.09 -18.36
C ARG A 27 -67.57 -28.37 -19.71
N ASP A 28 -67.02 -29.53 -20.07
CA ASP A 28 -66.67 -30.77 -19.36
C ASP A 28 -65.50 -31.39 -20.14
N ARG A 29 -64.65 -32.14 -19.41
CA ARG A 29 -64.01 -33.44 -19.73
C ARG A 29 -63.55 -33.81 -21.16
N GLU A 30 -62.50 -34.64 -21.14
CA GLU A 30 -61.99 -35.50 -22.23
C GLU A 30 -61.33 -34.75 -23.42
N ALA A 31 -60.12 -35.06 -23.87
CA ALA A 31 -59.20 -36.12 -23.48
C ALA A 31 -57.73 -35.65 -23.45
N THR A 32 -57.01 -36.04 -22.41
CA THR A 32 -55.55 -36.17 -22.45
C THR A 32 -55.16 -37.23 -23.48
N LYS A 33 -53.97 -37.07 -24.10
CA LYS A 33 -53.29 -37.97 -25.08
C LYS A 33 -53.69 -37.82 -26.56
N SER A 34 -52.97 -36.96 -27.32
CA SER A 34 -52.69 -37.20 -28.76
C SER A 34 -51.63 -36.30 -29.41
N THR A 35 -51.24 -35.16 -28.83
CA THR A 35 -50.35 -34.17 -29.51
C THR A 35 -48.94 -34.04 -28.91
N TRP A 36 -48.34 -35.16 -28.50
CA TRP A 36 -46.92 -35.24 -28.11
C TRP A 36 -46.07 -36.03 -29.14
N SER A 37 -46.14 -35.66 -30.43
CA SER A 37 -45.25 -36.27 -31.44
C SER A 37 -44.99 -35.44 -32.71
N ALA A 38 -45.38 -34.16 -32.78
CA ALA A 38 -45.25 -33.37 -34.01
C ALA A 38 -44.97 -31.88 -33.76
N MET A 39 -43.75 -31.56 -33.28
CA MET A 39 -43.00 -30.31 -33.59
C MET A 39 -41.64 -30.31 -32.87
N SER A 40 -40.84 -31.36 -33.11
CA SER A 40 -39.39 -31.17 -33.11
C SER A 40 -38.98 -30.40 -34.38
N PHE A 41 -37.79 -29.80 -34.39
CA PHE A 41 -37.15 -29.16 -35.57
C PHE A 41 -37.67 -27.79 -36.06
N ALA A 42 -37.89 -26.81 -35.17
CA ALA A 42 -37.93 -25.38 -35.60
C ALA A 42 -37.31 -24.36 -34.61
N SER A 43 -37.23 -24.64 -33.30
CA SER A 43 -36.94 -23.60 -32.30
C SER A 43 -35.47 -23.53 -31.82
N SER A 44 -34.62 -24.48 -32.19
CA SER A 44 -33.28 -24.65 -31.58
C SER A 44 -32.13 -23.88 -32.26
N ARG A 45 -32.40 -22.99 -33.22
CA ARG A 45 -31.34 -22.25 -33.95
C ARG A 45 -31.22 -20.74 -33.66
N ILE A 46 -32.13 -20.13 -32.90
CA ILE A 46 -32.05 -18.69 -32.55
C ILE A 46 -31.52 -18.45 -31.12
N LEU A 47 -31.58 -19.45 -30.23
CA LEU A 47 -31.00 -19.37 -28.87
C LEU A 47 -29.50 -19.70 -28.78
N LEU A 48 -28.86 -20.11 -29.88
CA LEU A 48 -27.43 -20.47 -29.89
C LEU A 48 -26.49 -19.30 -30.25
N ALA A 49 -27.02 -18.15 -30.67
CA ALA A 49 -26.21 -16.99 -31.08
C ALA A 49 -25.91 -15.97 -29.95
N ILE A 50 -26.54 -16.10 -28.77
CA ILE A 50 -26.39 -15.15 -27.64
C ILE A 50 -25.57 -15.77 -26.48
N ARG A 51 -24.74 -16.79 -26.76
CA ARG A 51 -23.91 -17.48 -25.75
C ARG A 51 -22.40 -17.41 -25.93
N GLN A 52 -21.90 -16.71 -26.96
CA GLN A 52 -20.46 -16.60 -27.24
C GLN A 52 -19.85 -15.17 -27.14
N THR A 53 -20.55 -14.21 -26.55
CA THR A 53 -19.95 -12.96 -26.05
C THR A 53 -19.96 -12.90 -24.52
N ARG A 54 -19.47 -13.98 -23.89
CA ARG A 54 -18.64 -13.78 -22.69
C ARG A 54 -17.42 -13.00 -23.16
N LEU A 55 -17.50 -11.67 -23.10
CA LEU A 55 -16.34 -10.79 -23.12
C LEU A 55 -15.38 -11.32 -22.06
N ALA A 56 -14.35 -12.03 -22.51
CA ALA A 56 -13.23 -12.45 -21.72
C ALA A 56 -12.43 -11.19 -21.36
N THR A 57 -13.01 -10.40 -20.46
CA THR A 57 -12.25 -9.52 -19.58
C THR A 57 -11.52 -10.41 -18.59
N SER A 58 -10.57 -11.20 -19.12
CA SER A 58 -9.36 -11.55 -18.40
C SER A 58 -8.77 -10.21 -17.98
N ARG A 59 -9.17 -9.76 -16.79
CA ARG A 59 -8.45 -8.72 -16.09
C ARG A 59 -7.08 -9.32 -15.91
N LEU A 60 -6.15 -8.90 -16.78
CA LEU A 60 -4.72 -8.88 -16.52
C LEU A 60 -4.53 -8.03 -15.26
N LEU A 61 -4.85 -8.65 -14.12
CA LEU A 61 -4.25 -8.36 -12.84
C LEU A 61 -2.81 -8.79 -13.01
N SER A 62 -2.05 -7.96 -13.74
CA SER A 62 -0.61 -8.08 -13.83
C SER A 62 -0.11 -8.24 -12.41
N ASP A 63 0.67 -9.27 -12.13
CA ASP A 63 1.06 -9.49 -10.75
C ASP A 63 2.08 -8.44 -10.34
N TYR A 64 1.57 -7.32 -9.83
CA TYR A 64 2.36 -6.24 -9.27
C TYR A 64 3.17 -6.73 -8.06
N ALA A 65 3.00 -7.96 -7.54
CA ALA A 65 3.95 -8.56 -6.62
C ALA A 65 5.29 -8.96 -7.28
N THR A 66 5.39 -9.04 -8.60
CA THR A 66 6.68 -9.27 -9.29
C THR A 66 7.66 -8.11 -9.07
N THR A 67 7.19 -6.86 -9.03
CA THR A 67 8.04 -5.66 -8.86
C THR A 67 8.54 -5.45 -7.42
N ARG A 68 8.51 -6.48 -6.58
CA ARG A 68 9.02 -6.41 -5.20
C ARG A 68 10.54 -6.35 -5.17
N SER A 69 11.19 -7.08 -6.08
CA SER A 69 12.65 -7.04 -6.31
C SER A 69 13.21 -5.62 -6.34
N ASN A 70 12.48 -4.69 -6.98
CA ASN A 70 12.87 -3.29 -7.13
C ASN A 70 13.00 -2.50 -5.81
N LEU A 71 12.57 -3.03 -4.65
CA LEU A 71 12.86 -2.43 -3.34
C LEU A 71 14.26 -2.73 -2.82
N ALA A 72 14.96 -3.72 -3.37
CA ALA A 72 16.31 -4.11 -2.95
C ALA A 72 17.37 -3.16 -3.55
N ILE A 73 17.37 -1.91 -3.09
CA ILE A 73 18.37 -0.91 -3.47
C ILE A 73 19.75 -1.25 -2.89
N ASN A 74 20.79 -0.86 -3.62
CA ASN A 74 22.19 -1.13 -3.31
C ASN A 74 23.08 0.03 -3.80
N LYS A 75 24.40 -0.08 -3.59
CA LYS A 75 25.40 0.93 -4.02
C LYS A 75 25.37 1.26 -5.52
N ASP A 76 24.96 0.30 -6.36
CA ASP A 76 25.03 0.42 -7.82
C ASP A 76 23.79 1.11 -8.41
N THR A 77 22.70 1.19 -7.61
CA THR A 77 21.39 1.75 -7.95
C THR A 77 21.51 3.22 -8.38
N ARG A 78 21.32 3.49 -9.66
CA ARG A 78 21.36 4.86 -10.22
C ARG A 78 20.05 5.60 -9.94
N VAL A 79 20.13 6.79 -9.36
CA VAL A 79 18.95 7.55 -8.89
C VAL A 79 18.80 8.88 -9.63
N ILE A 80 17.59 9.19 -10.12
CA ILE A 80 17.24 10.52 -10.62
C ILE A 80 16.23 11.24 -9.70
N CYS A 81 16.36 12.56 -9.58
CA CYS A 81 15.42 13.38 -8.82
C CYS A 81 14.37 14.04 -9.73
N GLN A 82 13.07 13.88 -9.46
CA GLN A 82 12.00 14.67 -10.08
C GLN A 82 11.68 15.90 -9.20
N GLY A 83 11.70 17.08 -9.81
CA GLY A 83 11.73 18.35 -9.07
C GLY A 83 13.14 18.73 -8.63
N PHE A 84 14.17 18.30 -9.38
CA PHE A 84 15.59 18.37 -9.01
C PHE A 84 16.09 19.77 -8.63
N THR A 85 15.70 20.79 -9.41
CA THR A 85 16.12 22.17 -9.18
C THR A 85 15.25 22.92 -8.15
N GLY A 86 14.26 22.25 -7.54
CA GLY A 86 13.43 22.83 -6.48
C GLY A 86 14.10 22.74 -5.11
N LYS A 87 13.76 23.63 -4.17
CA LYS A 87 14.40 23.75 -2.83
C LYS A 87 14.63 22.40 -2.12
N GLN A 88 13.60 21.55 -2.05
CA GLN A 88 13.68 20.23 -1.40
C GLN A 88 14.44 19.20 -2.24
N GLY A 89 14.30 19.26 -3.57
CA GLY A 89 15.04 18.41 -4.51
C GLY A 89 16.54 18.65 -4.41
N THR A 90 16.98 19.91 -4.43
CA THR A 90 18.38 20.32 -4.22
C THR A 90 18.89 19.81 -2.87
N PHE A 91 18.25 20.22 -1.77
CA PHE A 91 18.71 19.92 -0.40
C PHE A 91 18.89 18.41 -0.14
N HIS A 92 17.90 17.60 -0.54
CA HIS A 92 17.99 16.16 -0.34
C HIS A 92 18.83 15.42 -1.39
N SER A 93 19.04 15.98 -2.59
CA SER A 93 19.99 15.41 -3.56
C SER A 93 21.43 15.66 -3.14
N THR A 94 21.76 16.85 -2.60
CA THR A 94 23.07 17.13 -1.99
C THR A 94 23.38 16.11 -0.89
N GLN A 95 22.48 15.94 0.09
CA GLN A 95 22.65 14.92 1.14
C GLN A 95 22.65 13.47 0.63
N ALA A 96 22.02 13.17 -0.50
CA ALA A 96 22.08 11.84 -1.10
C ALA A 96 23.47 11.57 -1.69
N ILE A 97 24.05 12.56 -2.38
CA ILE A 97 25.43 12.53 -2.93
C ILE A 97 26.45 12.42 -1.79
N GLU A 98 26.34 13.25 -0.74
CA GLU A 98 27.19 13.21 0.46
C GLU A 98 27.13 11.85 1.19
N TYR A 99 25.97 11.17 1.15
CA TYR A 99 25.82 9.82 1.71
C TYR A 99 26.39 8.71 0.81
N GLY A 100 26.85 9.02 -0.40
CA GLY A 100 27.34 8.05 -1.39
C GLY A 100 26.25 7.43 -2.27
N THR A 101 25.04 8.00 -2.31
CA THR A 101 24.01 7.56 -3.26
C THR A 101 24.40 7.97 -4.67
N ARG A 102 24.34 7.02 -5.61
CA ARG A 102 24.66 7.23 -7.03
C ARG A 102 23.56 8.04 -7.75
N MET A 103 23.48 9.33 -7.44
CA MET A 103 22.65 10.29 -8.17
C MET A 103 23.24 10.49 -9.57
N VAL A 104 22.41 10.38 -10.62
CA VAL A 104 22.84 10.46 -12.03
C VAL A 104 22.21 11.60 -12.82
N GLY A 105 21.39 12.43 -12.18
CA GLY A 105 20.70 13.56 -12.80
C GLY A 105 19.34 13.84 -12.18
N GLY A 106 18.54 14.65 -12.86
CA GLY A 106 17.17 14.88 -12.46
C GLY A 106 16.34 15.63 -13.49
N VAL A 107 15.04 15.70 -13.22
CA VAL A 107 14.02 16.26 -14.12
C VAL A 107 13.53 17.58 -13.55
N SER A 108 13.48 18.60 -14.40
CA SER A 108 12.88 19.91 -14.13
C SER A 108 12.41 20.48 -15.48
N PRO A 109 11.11 20.37 -15.81
CA PRO A 109 10.57 20.84 -17.09
C PRO A 109 10.93 22.31 -17.36
N GLY A 110 11.37 22.60 -18.59
CA GLY A 110 11.86 23.93 -18.99
C GLY A 110 13.32 24.20 -18.64
N LYS A 111 14.04 23.24 -18.04
CA LYS A 111 15.48 23.35 -17.69
C LYS A 111 16.34 22.21 -18.23
N GLY A 112 15.82 21.39 -19.15
CA GLY A 112 16.59 20.32 -19.79
C GLY A 112 17.85 20.87 -20.50
N GLY A 113 18.95 20.15 -20.41
CA GLY A 113 20.26 20.56 -20.94
C GLY A 113 21.11 21.39 -19.97
N GLN A 114 20.53 21.89 -18.87
CA GLN A 114 21.30 22.54 -17.80
C GLN A 114 22.02 21.52 -16.91
N THR A 115 22.95 21.98 -16.09
CA THR A 115 23.55 21.21 -14.99
C THR A 115 23.08 21.74 -13.64
N HIS A 116 22.94 20.85 -12.66
CA HIS A 116 22.63 21.20 -11.27
C HIS A 116 23.29 20.20 -10.34
N LEU A 117 23.96 20.66 -9.28
CA LEU A 117 24.82 19.82 -8.42
C LEU A 117 25.83 18.97 -9.22
N ASN A 118 26.39 19.54 -10.31
CA ASN A 118 27.28 18.87 -11.28
C ASN A 118 26.67 17.64 -11.98
N LEU A 119 25.35 17.51 -12.00
CA LEU A 119 24.61 16.44 -12.68
C LEU A 119 23.67 17.00 -13.76
N PRO A 120 23.34 16.23 -14.82
CA PRO A 120 22.49 16.70 -15.90
C PRO A 120 21.03 16.89 -15.49
N VAL A 121 20.41 17.96 -15.99
CA VAL A 121 18.99 18.25 -15.88
C VAL A 121 18.29 17.88 -17.20
N PHE A 122 17.16 17.20 -17.11
CA PHE A 122 16.33 16.77 -18.24
C PHE A 122 14.95 17.43 -18.19
N ASN A 123 14.27 17.55 -19.33
CA ASN A 123 12.89 18.05 -19.37
C ASN A 123 11.89 16.95 -18.98
N THR A 124 12.15 15.70 -19.37
CA THR A 124 11.28 14.56 -19.08
C THR A 124 12.01 13.39 -18.40
N VAL A 125 11.27 12.55 -17.67
CA VAL A 125 11.76 11.28 -17.10
C VAL A 125 12.15 10.30 -18.21
N SER A 126 11.51 10.36 -19.39
CA SER A 126 11.86 9.51 -20.54
C SER A 126 13.26 9.84 -21.10
N GLU A 127 13.59 11.13 -21.27
CA GLU A 127 14.95 11.57 -21.60
C GLU A 127 15.96 11.11 -20.55
N ALA A 128 15.68 11.41 -19.28
CA ALA A 128 16.55 11.04 -18.16
C ALA A 128 16.80 9.53 -18.11
N ARG A 129 15.76 8.72 -18.35
CA ARG A 129 15.87 7.26 -18.40
C ARG A 129 16.72 6.78 -19.58
N LYS A 130 16.52 7.32 -20.78
CA LYS A 130 17.30 6.95 -21.96
C LYS A 130 18.79 7.30 -21.79
N ALA A 131 19.09 8.48 -21.29
CA ALA A 131 20.47 8.97 -21.13
C ALA A 131 21.22 8.31 -19.96
N THR A 132 20.57 8.13 -18.80
CA THR A 132 21.24 7.67 -17.57
C THR A 132 21.02 6.20 -17.24
N GLN A 133 20.03 5.56 -17.89
CA GLN A 133 19.53 4.23 -17.55
C GLN A 133 19.16 4.06 -16.05
N CYS A 134 18.74 5.12 -15.38
CA CYS A 134 18.48 5.15 -13.93
C CYS A 134 17.63 3.97 -13.43
N ASP A 135 17.96 3.41 -12.26
CA ASP A 135 17.24 2.26 -11.69
C ASP A 135 16.11 2.72 -10.75
N ALA A 136 16.23 3.94 -10.19
CA ALA A 136 15.23 4.54 -9.31
C ALA A 136 15.01 6.04 -9.59
N THR A 137 13.85 6.54 -9.16
CA THR A 137 13.54 7.98 -9.10
C THR A 137 12.95 8.38 -7.76
N VAL A 138 13.33 9.55 -7.26
CA VAL A 138 12.75 10.20 -6.08
C VAL A 138 11.96 11.45 -6.48
N ILE A 139 10.77 11.64 -5.92
CA ILE A 139 9.85 12.75 -6.25
C ILE A 139 9.75 13.70 -5.06
N TYR A 140 10.23 14.94 -5.28
CA TYR A 140 10.09 16.11 -4.38
C TYR A 140 9.16 17.19 -4.97
N VAL A 141 8.36 16.82 -5.97
CA VAL A 141 7.40 17.69 -6.66
C VAL A 141 6.24 18.07 -5.72
N PRO A 142 5.72 19.32 -5.75
CA PRO A 142 4.58 19.74 -4.93
C PRO A 142 3.31 18.89 -5.13
N ALA A 143 2.45 18.84 -4.09
CA ALA A 143 1.27 17.99 -4.04
C ALA A 143 0.32 18.05 -5.26
N PRO A 144 0.03 19.21 -5.88
CA PRO A 144 -0.83 19.29 -7.06
C PRO A 144 -0.29 18.56 -8.30
N PHE A 145 1.05 18.43 -8.41
CA PHE A 145 1.71 17.90 -9.60
C PHE A 145 2.35 16.52 -9.37
N ALA A 146 2.51 16.10 -8.11
CA ALA A 146 3.18 14.85 -7.75
C ALA A 146 2.46 13.59 -8.28
N ALA A 147 1.14 13.62 -8.47
CA ALA A 147 0.42 12.52 -9.12
C ALA A 147 0.79 12.38 -10.61
N ALA A 148 1.00 13.50 -11.32
CA ALA A 148 1.47 13.50 -12.70
C ALA A 148 2.92 13.00 -12.79
N ALA A 149 3.81 13.45 -11.89
CA ALA A 149 5.19 12.97 -11.78
C ALA A 149 5.28 11.44 -11.53
N ILE A 150 4.40 10.88 -10.70
CA ILE A 150 4.29 9.42 -10.54
C ILE A 150 3.88 8.77 -11.87
N HIS A 151 2.91 9.33 -12.60
CA HIS A 151 2.51 8.78 -13.90
C HIS A 151 3.61 8.87 -14.95
N GLU A 152 4.35 9.98 -15.02
CA GLU A 152 5.50 10.14 -15.93
C GLU A 152 6.58 9.08 -15.69
N ALA A 153 6.89 8.78 -14.42
CA ALA A 153 7.85 7.73 -14.07
C ALA A 153 7.34 6.31 -14.30
N LEU A 154 6.03 6.07 -14.25
CA LEU A 154 5.43 4.80 -14.69
C LEU A 154 5.54 4.63 -16.20
N ASP A 155 5.42 5.71 -16.96
CA ASP A 155 5.37 5.70 -18.42
C ASP A 155 6.78 5.60 -19.02
N ALA A 156 7.80 6.05 -18.27
CA ALA A 156 9.21 5.76 -18.51
C ALA A 156 9.70 4.41 -17.91
N GLU A 157 8.79 3.55 -17.44
CA GLU A 157 9.06 2.23 -16.83
C GLU A 157 10.13 2.22 -15.72
N VAL A 158 10.24 3.27 -14.89
CA VAL A 158 11.30 3.34 -13.86
C VAL A 158 11.07 2.26 -12.78
N PRO A 159 12.03 1.33 -12.52
CA PRO A 159 11.82 0.20 -11.63
C PRO A 159 11.40 0.59 -10.22
N LEU A 160 12.03 1.59 -9.61
CA LEU A 160 11.66 2.11 -8.30
C LEU A 160 11.28 3.59 -8.36
N ILE A 161 10.09 3.91 -7.85
CA ILE A 161 9.57 5.27 -7.72
C ILE A 161 9.37 5.53 -6.23
N VAL A 162 10.03 6.56 -5.68
CA VAL A 162 9.93 6.95 -4.27
C VAL A 162 9.32 8.35 -4.17
N CYS A 163 8.04 8.42 -3.82
CA CYS A 163 7.34 9.70 -3.68
C CYS A 163 7.37 10.17 -2.21
N ILE A 164 8.06 11.28 -1.95
CA ILE A 164 8.14 11.85 -0.60
C ILE A 164 6.89 12.68 -0.30
N THR A 165 6.43 13.45 -1.29
CA THR A 165 5.36 14.45 -1.23
C THR A 165 4.15 14.05 -0.36
N GLU A 166 3.85 14.85 0.67
CA GLU A 166 2.59 14.79 1.41
C GLU A 166 1.52 15.69 0.74
N GLY A 167 0.24 15.42 1.01
CA GLY A 167 -0.87 16.27 0.57
C GLY A 167 -1.53 15.87 -0.75
N ILE A 168 -1.00 14.88 -1.48
CA ILE A 168 -1.61 14.41 -2.75
C ILE A 168 -3.07 13.97 -2.50
N PRO A 169 -4.05 14.45 -3.28
CA PRO A 169 -5.46 14.06 -3.13
C PRO A 169 -5.65 12.54 -3.19
N GLN A 170 -6.52 12.02 -2.32
CA GLN A 170 -6.77 10.57 -2.26
C GLN A 170 -7.34 10.01 -3.56
N HIS A 171 -8.11 10.83 -4.28
CA HIS A 171 -8.71 10.49 -5.58
C HIS A 171 -7.65 10.21 -6.65
N ASP A 172 -6.62 11.05 -6.76
CA ASP A 172 -5.52 10.85 -7.71
C ASP A 172 -4.72 9.61 -7.34
N MET A 173 -4.55 9.36 -6.04
CA MET A 173 -3.91 8.13 -5.56
C MET A 173 -4.73 6.85 -5.78
N VAL A 174 -6.03 6.93 -6.06
CA VAL A 174 -6.82 5.79 -6.59
C VAL A 174 -6.49 5.55 -8.06
N ARG A 175 -6.33 6.61 -8.86
CA ARG A 175 -5.95 6.53 -10.29
C ARG A 175 -4.53 5.96 -10.45
N VAL A 176 -3.56 6.48 -9.70
CA VAL A 176 -2.19 5.92 -9.59
C VAL A 176 -2.21 4.45 -9.21
N ARG A 177 -2.98 4.07 -8.18
CA ARG A 177 -3.09 2.66 -7.75
C ARG A 177 -3.66 1.75 -8.83
N ARG A 178 -4.64 2.21 -9.61
CA ARG A 178 -5.20 1.46 -10.74
C ARG A 178 -4.10 1.17 -11.77
N ARG A 179 -3.37 2.20 -12.22
CA ARG A 179 -2.26 2.04 -13.19
C ARG A 179 -1.17 1.10 -12.66
N LEU A 180 -0.77 1.25 -11.40
CA LEU A 180 0.21 0.35 -10.76
C LEU A 180 -0.20 -1.13 -10.78
N SER A 181 -1.50 -1.44 -10.65
CA SER A 181 -2.01 -2.82 -10.69
C SER A 181 -2.17 -3.41 -12.10
N GLN A 182 -1.82 -2.66 -13.15
CA GLN A 182 -1.93 -3.05 -14.56
C GLN A 182 -0.54 -3.11 -15.26
N GLN A 183 0.55 -3.11 -14.48
CA GLN A 183 1.93 -3.15 -14.98
C GLN A 183 2.87 -3.96 -14.06
N THR A 184 3.99 -4.46 -14.61
CA THR A 184 4.98 -5.35 -13.95
C THR A 184 6.41 -4.80 -13.95
N LYS A 185 6.59 -3.50 -14.16
CA LYS A 185 7.90 -2.86 -14.35
C LYS A 185 8.32 -2.03 -13.15
N SER A 186 7.44 -1.14 -12.73
CA SER A 186 7.67 -0.12 -11.70
C SER A 186 7.10 -0.52 -10.34
N ARG A 187 7.69 0.03 -9.27
CA ARG A 187 7.32 -0.13 -7.87
C ARG A 187 7.22 1.24 -7.21
N LEU A 188 6.07 1.56 -6.63
CA LEU A 188 5.90 2.82 -5.88
C LEU A 188 6.04 2.63 -4.35
N VAL A 189 6.94 3.41 -3.77
CA VAL A 189 7.04 3.72 -2.33
C VAL A 189 6.54 5.16 -2.12
N GLY A 190 5.86 5.45 -1.01
CA GLY A 190 5.13 6.71 -0.85
C GLY A 190 3.81 6.76 -1.64
N PRO A 191 3.11 7.89 -1.78
CA PRO A 191 3.46 9.24 -1.29
C PRO A 191 3.34 9.36 0.22
N ASN A 192 3.83 10.48 0.78
CA ASN A 192 3.91 10.72 2.24
C ASN A 192 4.66 9.58 2.93
N CYS A 193 5.97 9.56 2.71
CA CYS A 193 6.90 8.59 3.30
C CYS A 193 8.30 9.20 3.44
N PRO A 194 9.15 8.68 4.36
CA PRO A 194 10.53 9.11 4.47
C PRO A 194 11.43 8.57 3.33
N GLY A 195 10.97 7.56 2.59
CA GLY A 195 11.69 6.91 1.50
C GLY A 195 12.23 5.51 1.83
N VAL A 196 13.34 5.12 1.19
CA VAL A 196 14.04 3.84 1.37
C VAL A 196 15.54 4.08 1.62
N ILE A 197 16.15 3.31 2.51
CA ILE A 197 17.60 3.34 2.74
C ILE A 197 18.16 1.93 2.95
N ALA A 198 19.23 1.62 2.22
CA ALA A 198 20.16 0.53 2.49
C ALA A 198 21.41 1.15 3.17
N PRO A 199 21.64 0.90 4.47
CA PRO A 199 22.70 1.60 5.21
C PRO A 199 24.08 1.38 4.60
N GLY A 200 24.86 2.46 4.49
CA GLY A 200 26.20 2.45 3.89
C GLY A 200 26.25 2.16 2.39
N GLN A 201 25.09 2.17 1.69
CA GLN A 201 25.02 1.86 0.27
C GLN A 201 24.19 2.87 -0.54
N CYS A 202 22.94 3.12 -0.15
CA CYS A 202 22.04 3.96 -0.96
C CYS A 202 20.91 4.53 -0.10
N LYS A 203 20.67 5.85 -0.22
CA LYS A 203 19.64 6.59 0.52
C LYS A 203 18.74 7.35 -0.45
N ILE A 204 17.51 6.87 -0.60
CA ILE A 204 16.49 7.48 -1.46
C ILE A 204 15.39 8.06 -0.58
N GLY A 205 15.58 9.31 -0.13
CA GLY A 205 14.59 10.05 0.66
C GLY A 205 15.18 10.96 1.74
N ILE A 206 14.34 11.29 2.71
CA ILE A 206 14.54 12.39 3.69
C ILE A 206 15.02 11.92 5.07
N MET A 207 15.27 10.63 5.25
CA MET A 207 15.82 10.10 6.51
C MET A 207 17.25 10.60 6.76
N PRO A 208 17.63 10.81 8.04
CA PRO A 208 19.03 11.08 8.41
C PRO A 208 19.87 9.82 8.17
N GLY A 209 20.91 9.93 7.35
CA GLY A 209 21.76 8.79 7.00
C GLY A 209 22.60 8.27 8.18
N HIS A 210 23.13 9.19 9.00
CA HIS A 210 24.14 8.90 10.03
C HIS A 210 23.66 8.03 11.20
N ILE A 211 22.36 7.95 11.49
CA ILE A 211 21.83 7.07 12.56
C ILE A 211 21.77 5.59 12.15
N HIS A 212 21.89 5.30 10.85
CA HIS A 212 21.77 3.95 10.31
C HIS A 212 23.13 3.26 10.26
N LYS A 213 23.21 2.05 10.82
CA LYS A 213 24.42 1.20 10.80
C LYS A 213 24.13 -0.05 9.98
N PRO A 214 24.97 -0.45 9.00
CA PRO A 214 24.83 -1.74 8.32
C PRO A 214 24.79 -2.87 9.34
N GLY A 215 23.79 -3.74 9.24
CA GLY A 215 23.58 -4.78 10.23
C GLY A 215 22.44 -5.72 9.90
N LYS A 216 21.56 -5.96 10.88
CA LYS A 216 20.72 -7.15 10.91
C LYS A 216 19.22 -6.94 10.71
N ILE A 217 18.66 -5.80 11.07
CA ILE A 217 17.20 -5.66 11.14
C ILE A 217 16.59 -5.12 9.84
N GLY A 218 15.54 -5.78 9.35
CA GLY A 218 14.66 -5.21 8.32
C GLY A 218 13.58 -4.35 8.98
N ILE A 219 13.51 -3.05 8.65
CA ILE A 219 12.62 -2.08 9.33
C ILE A 219 11.56 -1.57 8.36
N VAL A 220 10.27 -1.71 8.72
CA VAL A 220 9.16 -1.35 7.84
C VAL A 220 8.11 -0.56 8.61
N SER A 221 8.07 0.74 8.34
CA SER A 221 7.30 1.69 9.13
C SER A 221 6.25 2.43 8.32
N ARG A 222 5.20 2.90 8.99
CA ARG A 222 4.26 3.89 8.45
C ARG A 222 4.52 5.32 8.93
N SER A 223 5.52 5.50 9.80
CA SER A 223 5.92 6.77 10.38
C SER A 223 7.43 6.96 10.25
N GLY A 224 7.87 8.09 9.71
CA GLY A 224 9.29 8.42 9.62
C GLY A 224 9.96 8.45 10.99
N THR A 225 9.39 9.19 11.94
CA THR A 225 9.94 9.33 13.30
C THR A 225 10.02 8.00 14.05
N LEU A 226 9.01 7.13 13.97
CA LEU A 226 9.08 5.78 14.56
C LEU A 226 10.07 4.86 13.83
N THR A 227 10.40 5.13 12.56
CA THR A 227 11.52 4.46 11.89
C THR A 227 12.83 4.86 12.53
N TYR A 228 13.04 6.16 12.77
CA TYR A 228 14.29 6.68 13.33
C TYR A 228 14.50 6.20 14.77
N GLU A 229 13.42 6.11 15.55
CA GLU A 229 13.41 5.51 16.89
C GLU A 229 13.81 4.02 16.86
N ALA A 230 13.22 3.23 15.96
CA ALA A 230 13.58 1.82 15.79
C ALA A 230 15.02 1.63 15.28
N VAL A 231 15.48 2.50 14.38
CA VAL A 231 16.86 2.53 13.87
C VAL A 231 17.83 2.83 15.00
N HIS A 232 17.61 3.90 15.78
CA HIS A 232 18.48 4.27 16.89
C HIS A 232 18.59 3.13 17.91
N GLN A 233 17.47 2.58 18.37
CA GLN A 233 17.49 1.49 19.35
C GLN A 233 18.15 0.22 18.81
N THR A 234 18.01 -0.10 17.52
CA THR A 234 18.67 -1.29 16.91
C THR A 234 20.14 -1.04 16.60
N THR A 235 20.57 0.21 16.40
CA THR A 235 21.99 0.58 16.34
C THR A 235 22.63 0.52 17.73
N VAL A 236 21.95 0.98 18.79
CA VAL A 236 22.43 0.93 20.18
C VAL A 236 22.55 -0.51 20.71
N THR A 237 21.68 -1.44 20.30
CA THR A 237 21.81 -2.87 20.64
C THR A 237 22.78 -3.64 19.73
N ASP A 238 23.58 -2.94 18.93
CA ASP A 238 24.53 -3.45 17.93
C ASP A 238 23.93 -4.41 16.88
N LEU A 239 22.61 -4.38 16.71
CA LEU A 239 21.93 -5.16 15.69
C LEU A 239 22.10 -4.51 14.32
N GLY A 240 22.00 -3.18 14.21
CA GLY A 240 22.01 -2.43 12.95
C GLY A 240 20.88 -2.81 12.00
N GLN A 241 20.90 -2.33 10.76
CA GLN A 241 19.81 -2.50 9.79
C GLN A 241 20.29 -3.02 8.43
N THR A 242 19.45 -3.81 7.75
CA THR A 242 19.69 -4.30 6.39
C THR A 242 19.07 -3.38 5.34
N LEU A 243 17.78 -3.09 5.50
CA LEU A 243 16.99 -2.23 4.64
C LEU A 243 15.87 -1.61 5.48
N CYS A 244 15.73 -0.28 5.41
CA CYS A 244 14.62 0.44 6.03
C CYS A 244 13.68 0.98 4.94
N VAL A 245 12.43 0.52 4.95
CA VAL A 245 11.39 0.94 4.00
C VAL A 245 10.30 1.72 4.73
N GLY A 246 10.28 3.04 4.52
CA GLY A 246 9.16 3.87 4.91
C GLY A 246 7.98 3.64 3.98
N ILE A 247 7.04 2.77 4.35
CA ILE A 247 5.80 2.61 3.57
C ILE A 247 4.81 3.72 3.91
N ALA A 248 4.11 4.21 2.89
CA ALA A 248 3.23 5.36 3.00
C ALA A 248 2.21 5.28 4.16
N ALA A 249 2.01 6.40 4.85
CA ALA A 249 0.86 6.56 5.75
C ALA A 249 -0.48 6.68 4.99
N THR A 250 -0.45 6.86 3.68
CA THR A 250 -1.63 6.87 2.79
C THR A 250 -2.20 5.46 2.55
N ARG A 251 -3.32 5.35 1.83
CA ARG A 251 -4.09 4.08 1.71
C ARG A 251 -3.67 3.22 0.51
N SER A 252 -2.80 3.71 -0.38
CA SER A 252 -2.91 3.45 -1.81
C SER A 252 -1.84 2.54 -2.45
N THR A 253 -0.61 2.48 -1.96
CA THR A 253 0.54 2.17 -2.84
C THR A 253 1.39 0.96 -2.43
N ALA A 254 2.15 1.05 -1.35
CA ALA A 254 3.01 -0.04 -0.86
C ALA A 254 2.28 -0.97 0.12
N ARG A 255 2.65 -2.25 0.12
CA ARG A 255 2.20 -3.25 1.11
C ARG A 255 3.41 -3.88 1.81
N ILE A 256 3.17 -4.37 3.02
CA ILE A 256 4.15 -5.09 3.85
C ILE A 256 4.62 -6.39 3.19
N SER A 257 3.74 -7.03 2.42
CA SER A 257 4.07 -8.18 1.56
C SER A 257 5.06 -7.85 0.44
N ASP A 258 5.35 -6.57 0.20
CA ASP A 258 6.00 -6.14 -1.04
C ASP A 258 7.52 -5.98 -0.93
N ILE A 259 8.13 -6.53 0.12
CA ILE A 259 9.58 -6.54 0.34
C ILE A 259 10.14 -7.88 -0.16
N PRO A 260 11.19 -7.87 -0.99
CA PRO A 260 11.67 -9.08 -1.66
C PRO A 260 12.47 -9.97 -0.73
N GLU A 261 12.22 -11.27 -0.80
CA GLU A 261 13.08 -12.31 -0.24
C GLU A 261 14.23 -12.62 -1.21
N GLY A 262 15.04 -11.59 -1.51
CA GLY A 262 16.16 -11.69 -2.46
C GLY A 262 17.32 -12.58 -1.97
N PRO A 263 18.17 -13.11 -2.87
CA PRO A 263 19.21 -14.07 -2.52
C PRO A 263 20.31 -13.51 -1.60
N GLN A 264 20.63 -12.21 -1.66
CA GLN A 264 21.53 -11.55 -0.69
C GLN A 264 20.89 -11.36 0.70
N HIS A 265 19.62 -11.75 0.89
CA HIS A 265 18.90 -11.74 2.17
C HIS A 265 18.72 -13.16 2.75
N ARG A 266 19.46 -14.15 2.23
CA ARG A 266 19.57 -15.51 2.79
C ARG A 266 20.52 -15.53 4.00
N GLY A 267 20.02 -15.02 5.12
CA GLY A 267 20.69 -15.16 6.42
C GLY A 267 19.82 -14.60 7.54
N HIS A 268 19.42 -15.47 8.48
CA HIS A 268 19.15 -15.25 9.91
C HIS A 268 18.55 -13.91 10.41
N ARG A 269 17.59 -13.25 9.74
CA ARG A 269 17.33 -11.84 10.07
C ARG A 269 15.88 -11.36 10.32
N PRO A 270 15.68 -10.46 11.31
CA PRO A 270 14.37 -10.19 11.91
C PRO A 270 13.67 -8.99 11.28
N TYR A 271 12.36 -8.88 11.54
CA TYR A 271 11.50 -7.89 10.93
C TYR A 271 10.82 -6.98 11.97
N TRP A 272 11.00 -5.65 11.86
CA TRP A 272 10.28 -4.67 12.69
C TRP A 272 9.12 -4.00 11.95
N ARG A 273 8.02 -3.73 12.66
CA ARG A 273 6.74 -3.31 12.04
C ARG A 273 5.92 -2.27 12.82
N ASP A 274 5.51 -1.19 12.14
CA ASP A 274 4.43 -0.28 12.58
C ASP A 274 3.15 -0.42 11.71
N ARG A 275 1.95 -0.34 12.31
CA ARG A 275 0.69 -0.78 11.65
C ARG A 275 -0.59 0.01 11.93
N ARG A 276 -1.35 0.20 10.85
CA ARG A 276 -2.67 0.86 10.78
C ARG A 276 -3.78 -0.04 10.17
N PRO A 277 -5.08 0.32 10.27
CA PRO A 277 -5.96 -0.58 11.04
C PRO A 277 -6.77 -1.64 10.28
N SER A 278 -7.26 -1.37 9.06
CA SER A 278 -8.06 -2.37 8.33
C SER A 278 -7.26 -3.56 7.79
N ARG A 279 -5.92 -3.44 7.74
CA ARG A 279 -5.02 -4.48 7.22
C ARG A 279 -4.53 -5.46 8.30
N GLY A 280 -5.06 -5.37 9.52
CA GLY A 280 -4.79 -6.23 10.69
C GLY A 280 -4.76 -7.73 10.41
N LYS A 281 -5.73 -8.22 9.62
CA LYS A 281 -5.90 -9.65 9.36
C LYS A 281 -5.00 -10.18 8.23
N ARG A 282 -4.76 -9.40 7.16
CA ARG A 282 -4.00 -9.86 5.97
C ARG A 282 -2.53 -10.16 6.24
N GLY A 283 -1.83 -9.25 6.92
CA GLY A 283 -0.42 -9.45 7.25
C GLY A 283 -0.19 -10.31 8.50
N ARG A 284 -1.25 -10.86 9.11
CA ARG A 284 -1.19 -11.96 10.08
C ARG A 284 -1.19 -13.28 9.31
N ASN A 285 -2.12 -13.41 8.37
CA ASN A 285 -2.21 -14.54 7.46
C ASN A 285 -0.88 -14.79 6.73
N TYR A 286 -0.30 -13.76 6.10
CA TYR A 286 1.03 -13.89 5.46
C TYR A 286 2.12 -14.45 6.39
N LEU A 287 2.21 -13.97 7.65
CA LEU A 287 3.19 -14.49 8.61
C LEU A 287 2.88 -15.93 9.05
N ARG A 288 1.61 -16.31 9.20
CA ARG A 288 1.21 -17.71 9.47
C ARG A 288 1.43 -18.65 8.28
N GLU A 289 1.49 -18.11 7.06
CA GLU A 289 1.66 -18.87 5.81
C GLU A 289 3.14 -18.97 5.40
N HIS A 290 3.96 -17.94 5.68
CA HIS A 290 5.33 -17.80 5.14
C HIS A 290 6.42 -17.63 6.21
N ASN A 291 6.07 -17.48 7.49
CA ASN A 291 7.03 -17.26 8.58
C ASN A 291 6.70 -18.16 9.79
N THR A 292 6.64 -19.46 9.53
CA THR A 292 6.37 -20.54 10.49
C THR A 292 7.40 -21.66 10.32
N GLY A 293 7.58 -22.50 11.33
CA GLY A 293 8.60 -23.56 11.34
C GLY A 293 9.94 -23.13 11.93
N PRO A 294 10.98 -23.97 11.89
CA PRO A 294 12.27 -23.74 12.58
C PRO A 294 13.02 -22.51 12.03
N ASP A 295 12.92 -22.25 10.73
CA ASP A 295 13.60 -21.14 10.08
C ASP A 295 12.93 -19.78 10.30
N ALA A 296 11.74 -19.75 10.94
CA ALA A 296 10.96 -18.53 11.16
C ALA A 296 11.82 -17.36 11.65
N LYS A 297 11.70 -16.23 10.97
CA LYS A 297 12.43 -15.00 11.29
C LYS A 297 11.76 -14.34 12.49
N PRO A 298 12.52 -13.84 13.48
CA PRO A 298 11.92 -13.16 14.62
C PRO A 298 11.24 -11.86 14.16
N VAL A 299 10.09 -11.53 14.74
CA VAL A 299 9.29 -10.36 14.34
C VAL A 299 8.88 -9.57 15.57
N VAL A 300 9.25 -8.29 15.59
CA VAL A 300 8.79 -7.33 16.61
C VAL A 300 7.90 -6.29 15.95
N SER A 301 6.87 -5.83 16.66
CA SER A 301 5.99 -4.77 16.16
C SER A 301 5.68 -3.76 17.25
N PHE A 302 5.53 -2.50 16.88
CA PHE A 302 4.90 -1.48 17.73
C PHE A 302 3.65 -0.97 17.04
N ILE A 303 2.58 -0.70 17.79
CA ILE A 303 1.30 -0.26 17.24
C ILE A 303 0.92 1.10 17.81
N ALA A 304 1.25 2.16 17.07
CA ALA A 304 0.88 3.51 17.45
C ALA A 304 -0.65 3.72 17.51
N GLY A 305 -1.08 4.63 18.39
CA GLY A 305 -2.48 5.08 18.51
C GLY A 305 -3.38 4.19 19.37
N VAL A 306 -2.85 3.60 20.45
CA VAL A 306 -3.66 2.88 21.46
C VAL A 306 -4.68 3.80 22.15
N THR A 307 -4.28 5.04 22.41
CA THR A 307 -5.07 6.11 23.05
C THR A 307 -5.72 7.07 22.04
N ALA A 308 -5.73 6.74 20.74
CA ALA A 308 -6.24 7.65 19.72
C ALA A 308 -7.78 7.76 19.79
N PRO A 309 -8.35 8.98 19.86
CA PRO A 309 -9.80 9.16 19.92
C PRO A 309 -10.49 8.72 18.61
N PRO A 310 -11.67 8.07 18.67
CA PRO A 310 -12.46 7.74 17.49
C PRO A 310 -12.78 8.96 16.61
N GLY A 311 -12.93 8.76 15.31
CA GLY A 311 -13.34 9.81 14.36
C GLY A 311 -12.31 10.90 14.05
N ARG A 312 -11.23 11.06 14.83
CA ARG A 312 -10.19 12.06 14.57
C ARG A 312 -9.05 11.55 13.69
N ARG A 313 -8.47 12.44 12.88
CA ARG A 313 -7.29 12.20 12.03
C ARG A 313 -6.02 12.64 12.78
N MET A 314 -5.20 11.68 13.22
CA MET A 314 -3.95 11.96 13.93
C MET A 314 -2.81 12.32 12.96
N GLY A 315 -2.85 13.55 12.43
CA GLY A 315 -1.87 14.07 11.46
C GLY A 315 -2.03 13.44 10.08
N HIS A 316 -1.30 12.34 9.84
CA HIS A 316 -1.21 11.67 8.53
C HIS A 316 -2.59 11.37 7.90
N ALA A 317 -2.70 11.43 6.57
CA ALA A 317 -3.97 11.25 5.86
C ALA A 317 -4.70 9.92 6.14
N GLY A 318 -3.98 8.82 6.43
CA GLY A 318 -4.56 7.54 6.82
C GLY A 318 -4.87 7.39 8.32
N ALA A 319 -4.80 8.47 9.11
CA ALA A 319 -4.62 8.38 10.55
C ALA A 319 -5.88 8.25 11.43
N ILE A 320 -6.99 7.73 10.88
CA ILE A 320 -8.30 7.70 11.52
C ILE A 320 -8.75 6.30 12.00
N ILE A 321 -9.56 6.26 13.06
CA ILE A 321 -10.41 5.11 13.44
C ILE A 321 -11.84 5.45 12.99
N ALA A 322 -12.44 4.64 12.10
CA ALA A 322 -13.74 4.95 11.48
C ALA A 322 -14.62 3.70 11.38
N GLY A 323 -15.91 3.84 11.70
CA GLY A 323 -16.91 2.77 11.60
C GLY A 323 -16.60 1.52 12.43
N GLY A 324 -16.14 1.71 13.68
CA GLY A 324 -15.73 0.65 14.62
C GLY A 324 -14.47 -0.13 14.24
N LYS A 325 -14.10 -0.16 12.95
CA LYS A 325 -12.98 -0.94 12.43
C LYS A 325 -11.68 -0.18 12.59
N GLY A 326 -10.81 -0.64 13.48
CA GLY A 326 -9.44 -0.18 13.52
C GLY A 326 -8.83 0.20 14.86
N GLY A 327 -9.30 -0.39 15.95
CA GLY A 327 -8.63 -0.24 17.24
C GLY A 327 -7.17 -0.70 17.17
N ALA A 328 -6.29 -0.12 17.99
CA ALA A 328 -4.93 -0.65 18.13
C ALA A 328 -4.97 -2.08 18.71
N LYS A 329 -5.80 -2.30 19.74
CA LYS A 329 -5.99 -3.59 20.43
C LYS A 329 -6.25 -4.76 19.47
N GLU A 330 -7.15 -4.59 18.50
CA GLU A 330 -7.44 -5.61 17.48
C GLU A 330 -6.21 -6.00 16.63
N LYS A 331 -5.30 -5.05 16.36
CA LYS A 331 -4.07 -5.30 15.58
C LYS A 331 -3.01 -6.02 16.39
N ILE A 332 -2.94 -5.72 17.70
CA ILE A 332 -2.00 -6.26 18.68
C ILE A 332 -2.32 -7.76 18.84
N ALA A 333 -3.56 -8.10 19.21
CA ALA A 333 -4.03 -9.48 19.28
C ALA A 333 -3.92 -10.23 17.93
N ALA A 334 -4.19 -9.56 16.81
CA ALA A 334 -3.99 -10.13 15.47
C ALA A 334 -2.51 -10.25 15.05
N LEU A 335 -1.55 -9.81 15.86
CA LEU A 335 -0.11 -9.97 15.63
C LEU A 335 0.48 -11.02 16.57
N GLU A 336 0.11 -10.95 17.85
CA GLU A 336 0.46 -11.94 18.87
C GLU A 336 -0.01 -13.35 18.44
N SER A 337 -1.22 -13.47 17.88
CA SER A 337 -1.75 -14.71 17.28
C SER A 337 -1.04 -15.18 15.99
N ALA A 338 0.01 -14.50 15.54
CA ALA A 338 0.93 -14.94 14.49
C ALA A 338 2.39 -15.02 14.99
N GLY A 339 2.62 -15.11 16.31
CA GLY A 339 3.96 -15.23 16.90
C GLY A 339 4.79 -13.94 16.84
N VAL A 340 4.17 -12.78 16.63
CA VAL A 340 4.87 -11.49 16.63
C VAL A 340 4.93 -10.93 18.05
N VAL A 341 6.13 -10.59 18.50
CA VAL A 341 6.34 -9.89 19.78
C VAL A 341 5.89 -8.44 19.62
N VAL A 342 4.80 -8.04 20.28
CA VAL A 342 4.27 -6.68 20.16
C VAL A 342 4.73 -5.83 21.35
N SER A 343 5.55 -4.82 21.08
CA SER A 343 5.98 -3.85 22.08
C SER A 343 4.82 -2.98 22.53
N LYS A 344 4.70 -2.80 23.85
CA LYS A 344 3.76 -1.86 24.48
C LYS A 344 4.27 -0.42 24.44
N SER A 345 5.59 -0.23 24.47
CA SER A 345 6.25 1.08 24.44
C SER A 345 7.05 1.26 23.14
N PRO A 346 7.07 2.46 22.53
CA PRO A 346 8.00 2.74 21.43
C PRO A 346 9.46 2.69 21.90
N ALA A 347 9.77 2.86 23.19
CA ALA A 347 11.14 2.88 23.71
C ALA A 347 11.82 1.49 23.85
N GLN A 348 11.08 0.39 23.63
CA GLN A 348 11.54 -0.98 23.97
C GLN A 348 11.80 -1.88 22.74
N MET A 349 11.73 -1.31 21.53
CA MET A 349 11.71 -2.06 20.28
C MET A 349 13.05 -2.75 19.96
N GLY A 350 14.18 -2.07 20.18
CA GLY A 350 15.52 -2.65 19.99
C GLY A 350 15.86 -3.72 21.04
N GLN A 351 15.47 -3.49 22.30
CA GLN A 351 15.67 -4.45 23.39
C GLN A 351 14.84 -5.73 23.20
N LEU A 352 13.56 -5.59 22.84
CA LEU A 352 12.70 -6.74 22.52
C LEU A 352 13.20 -7.50 21.29
N MET A 353 13.74 -6.79 20.29
CA MET A 353 14.35 -7.45 19.13
C MET A 353 15.58 -8.26 19.52
N LEU A 354 16.48 -7.70 20.34
CA LEU A 354 17.66 -8.42 20.83
C LEU A 354 17.26 -9.65 21.65
N ALA A 355 16.29 -9.52 22.56
CA ALA A 355 15.79 -10.62 23.37
C ALA A 355 15.18 -11.75 22.51
N GLU A 356 14.37 -11.39 21.52
CA GLU A 356 13.71 -12.34 20.62
C GLU A 356 14.72 -13.01 19.65
N MET A 357 15.77 -12.31 19.21
CA MET A 357 16.88 -12.91 18.47
C MET A 357 17.68 -13.89 19.33
N LYS A 358 17.98 -13.55 20.59
CA LYS A 358 18.64 -14.45 21.56
C LYS A 358 17.79 -15.70 21.80
N ARG A 359 16.48 -15.55 22.00
CA ARG A 359 15.52 -16.66 22.19
C ARG A 359 15.51 -17.65 21.03
N LEU A 360 15.76 -17.19 19.80
CA LEU A 360 15.84 -18.02 18.60
C LEU A 360 17.26 -18.43 18.19
N GLY A 361 18.29 -18.11 18.98
CA GLY A 361 19.69 -18.40 18.63
C GLY A 361 20.20 -17.66 17.39
N LYS A 362 19.60 -16.51 17.03
CA LYS A 362 19.86 -15.73 15.81
C LYS A 362 20.51 -14.36 16.09
N ALA A 363 21.00 -14.14 17.33
CA ALA A 363 21.54 -12.87 17.85
C ALA A 363 22.67 -12.29 17.00
#